data_AF-A0A962UVN1-F1
#
_entry.id   AF-A0A962UVN1-F1
#
_cell.length_a   1.000
_cell.length_b   1.000
_cell.length_c   1.000
_cell.angle_alpha   90.00
_cell.angle_beta   90.00
_cell.angle_gamma   90.00
#
_symmetry.space_group_name_H-M   'P 1'
#
loop_
_entity.id
_entity.type
_entity.pdbx_description
1 polymer ?
#
loop_
_entity_poly.entity_id
_entity_poly.type
_entity_poly.pdbx_seq_one_letter_code
_entity_poly.pdbx_strand_id
1 'polypeptide(L)'
;MVTSEKRFDLVPDVPTMQENGFDFAQISYMSIVAPKGLPDDIRSTLEAAFAEAVKDPQVLEAAARFDASPNFIAGADYAALLQTLSEQWQDVITELKLKD
;
A
#
# COMPACT_ATOMS: atom_id res chain seq x y z
N MET A 1 17.71 3.50 -8.57
CA MET A 1 16.72 4.44 -8.02
C MET A 1 15.53 3.65 -7.52
N VAL A 2 14.85 4.10 -6.47
CA VAL A 2 13.61 3.49 -5.96
C VAL A 2 12.39 4.31 -6.41
N THR A 3 11.24 3.67 -6.50
CA THR A 3 9.99 4.32 -6.96
C THR A 3 9.12 4.85 -5.81
N SER A 4 9.49 4.60 -4.57
CA SER A 4 8.83 5.16 -3.39
C SER A 4 9.13 6.65 -3.19
N GLU A 5 8.24 7.36 -2.48
CA GLU A 5 8.45 8.77 -2.09
C GLU A 5 9.69 8.96 -1.21
N LYS A 6 10.04 7.93 -0.44
CA LYS A 6 11.19 7.91 0.47
C LYS A 6 12.12 6.76 0.12
N ARG A 7 13.42 6.91 0.42
CA ARG A 7 14.38 5.81 0.29
C ARG A 7 14.01 4.64 1.20
N PHE A 8 14.37 3.43 0.80
CA PHE A 8 14.21 2.26 1.66
C PHE A 8 15.39 2.12 2.61
N ASP A 9 15.10 1.75 3.86
CA ASP A 9 16.12 1.54 4.89
C ASP A 9 17.09 0.41 4.51
N LEU A 10 16.65 -0.56 3.70
CA LEU A 10 17.49 -1.65 3.20
C LEU A 10 18.55 -1.17 2.19
N VAL A 11 18.28 -0.06 1.49
CA VAL A 11 19.14 0.51 0.44
C VAL A 11 19.22 2.04 0.55
N PRO A 12 19.74 2.59 1.67
CA PRO A 12 19.64 4.01 2.00
C PRO A 12 20.41 4.94 1.04
N ASP A 13 21.40 4.40 0.32
CA ASP A 13 22.20 5.13 -0.64
C ASP A 13 21.55 5.22 -2.04
N VAL A 14 20.46 4.49 -2.28
CA VAL A 14 19.77 4.49 -3.57
C VAL A 14 18.75 5.64 -3.60
N PRO A 15 18.89 6.62 -4.52
CA PRO A 15 17.99 7.75 -4.57
C PRO A 15 16.58 7.37 -5.06
N THR A 16 15.57 8.16 -4.70
CA THR A 16 14.22 8.05 -5.27
C THR A 16 14.16 8.58 -6.70
N MET A 17 13.09 8.29 -7.44
CA MET A 17 12.83 8.93 -8.74
C MET A 17 12.67 10.46 -8.60
N GLN A 18 12.01 10.92 -7.54
CA GLN A 18 11.83 12.35 -7.26
C GLN A 18 13.16 13.09 -7.01
N GLU A 19 14.12 12.47 -6.31
CA GLU A 19 15.46 13.05 -6.12
C GLU A 19 16.25 13.20 -7.44
N ASN A 20 15.83 12.49 -8.48
CA ASN A 20 16.39 12.60 -9.83
C ASN A 20 15.57 13.51 -10.77
N GLY A 21 14.58 14.24 -10.24
CA GLY A 21 13.79 15.21 -10.99
C GLY A 21 12.59 14.64 -11.74
N PHE A 22 12.20 13.38 -11.48
CA PHE A 22 10.98 12.80 -12.02
C PHE A 22 9.81 13.01 -11.05
N ASP A 23 8.69 13.55 -11.52
CA ASP A 23 7.46 13.61 -10.72
C ASP A 23 6.74 12.25 -10.73
N PHE A 24 7.35 11.28 -10.04
CA PHE A 24 6.85 9.91 -9.98
C PHE A 24 7.15 9.29 -8.62
N ALA A 25 6.10 8.82 -7.97
CA ALA A 25 6.20 7.93 -6.83
C ALA A 25 5.08 6.89 -6.88
N GLN A 26 5.43 5.61 -6.92
CA GLN A 26 4.51 4.48 -6.91
C GLN A 26 5.13 3.29 -6.19
N ILE A 27 4.34 2.68 -5.32
CA ILE A 27 4.68 1.43 -4.64
C ILE A 27 3.56 0.41 -4.85
N SER A 28 3.92 -0.87 -4.86
CA SER A 28 2.93 -1.94 -4.87
C SER A 28 2.42 -2.18 -3.45
N TYR A 29 1.09 -2.23 -3.31
CA TYR A 29 0.45 -2.56 -2.05
C TYR A 29 0.01 -4.03 -2.07
N MET A 30 0.31 -4.76 -1.00
CA MET A 30 -0.37 -6.00 -0.68
C MET A 30 -1.41 -5.70 0.39
N SER A 31 -2.66 -6.08 0.16
CA SER A 31 -3.75 -5.63 1.01
C SER A 31 -4.78 -6.71 1.25
N ILE A 32 -5.53 -6.56 2.34
CA ILE A 32 -6.59 -7.47 2.75
C ILE A 32 -7.93 -6.77 2.54
N VAL A 33 -8.82 -7.42 1.81
CA VAL A 33 -10.19 -6.95 1.58
C VAL A 33 -11.18 -8.01 2.04
N ALA A 34 -12.31 -7.55 2.60
CA ALA A 34 -13.40 -8.43 3.02
C ALA A 34 -14.57 -8.38 2.02
N PRO A 35 -15.41 -9.42 1.98
CA PRO A 35 -16.61 -9.41 1.14
C PRO A 35 -17.58 -8.27 1.46
N LYS A 36 -18.33 -7.83 0.45
CA LYS A 36 -19.43 -6.87 0.63
C LYS A 36 -20.46 -7.43 1.63
N GLY A 37 -20.88 -6.58 2.57
CA GLY A 37 -21.90 -6.94 3.57
C GLY A 37 -21.34 -7.65 4.81
N LEU A 38 -20.02 -7.57 5.05
CA LEU A 38 -19.43 -8.04 6.30
C LEU A 38 -20.12 -7.38 7.52
N PRO A 39 -20.61 -8.17 8.49
CA PRO A 39 -21.18 -7.64 9.73
C PRO A 39 -20.21 -6.71 10.49
N ASP A 40 -20.75 -5.68 11.13
CA ASP A 40 -19.99 -4.62 11.80
C ASP A 40 -19.13 -5.13 12.97
N ASP A 41 -19.64 -6.11 13.72
CA ASP A 41 -18.94 -6.76 14.83
C ASP A 41 -17.72 -7.56 14.34
N ILE A 42 -17.88 -8.27 13.22
CA ILE A 42 -16.79 -9.01 12.57
C ILE A 42 -15.76 -8.02 12.01
N ARG A 43 -16.20 -6.94 11.34
CA ARG A 43 -15.30 -5.90 10.84
C ARG A 43 -14.45 -5.32 11.97
N SER A 44 -15.09 -4.92 13.07
CA SER A 44 -14.40 -4.31 14.21
C SER A 44 -13.38 -5.26 14.83
N THR A 45 -13.72 -6.56 14.92
CA THR A 45 -12.81 -7.59 15.43
C THR A 45 -11.58 -7.75 14.54
N LEU A 46 -11.77 -7.78 13.22
CA LEU A 46 -10.67 -7.91 12.25
C LEU A 46 -9.78 -6.65 12.25
N GLU A 47 -10.38 -5.46 12.25
CA GLU A 47 -9.63 -4.20 12.30
C GLU A 47 -8.76 -4.11 13.55
N ALA A 48 -9.30 -4.48 14.71
CA ALA A 48 -8.52 -4.53 15.95
C ALA A 48 -7.38 -5.54 15.88
N ALA A 49 -7.65 -6.75 15.36
CA ALA A 49 -6.62 -7.78 15.22
C ALA A 49 -5.49 -7.35 14.26
N PHE A 50 -5.82 -6.72 13.12
CA PHE A 50 -4.82 -6.24 12.18
C PHE A 50 -4.02 -5.06 12.71
N ALA A 51 -4.66 -4.13 13.43
CA ALA A 51 -3.99 -3.01 14.08
C ALA A 51 -2.94 -3.46 15.11
N GLU A 52 -3.17 -4.59 15.78
CA GLU A 52 -2.20 -5.19 16.68
C GLU A 52 -1.15 -6.03 15.93
N ALA A 53 -1.56 -6.80 14.91
CA ALA A 53 -0.65 -7.66 14.14
C ALA A 53 0.46 -6.87 13.44
N VAL A 54 0.19 -5.67 12.92
CA VAL A 54 1.23 -4.84 12.27
C VAL A 54 2.30 -4.34 13.25
N LYS A 55 2.08 -4.49 14.56
CA LYS A 55 3.05 -4.17 15.62
C LYS A 55 3.78 -5.41 16.15
N ASP A 56 3.36 -6.62 15.75
CA ASP A 56 3.94 -7.86 16.23
C ASP A 56 5.35 -8.07 15.63
N PRO A 57 6.40 -8.30 16.44
CA PRO A 57 7.75 -8.50 15.94
C PRO A 57 7.90 -9.65 14.94
N GLN A 58 7.13 -10.73 15.07
CA GLN A 58 7.17 -11.85 14.12
C GLN A 58 6.57 -11.46 12.78
N VAL A 59 5.52 -10.65 12.78
CA VAL A 59 4.91 -10.10 11.54
C VAL A 59 5.89 -9.14 10.87
N LEU A 60 6.51 -8.26 11.64
CA LEU A 60 7.53 -7.33 11.12
C LEU A 60 8.73 -8.06 10.54
N GLU A 61 9.24 -9.10 11.22
CA GLU A 61 10.35 -9.92 10.73
C GLU A 61 9.98 -10.66 9.44
N ALA A 62 8.77 -11.24 9.38
CA ALA A 62 8.30 -11.92 8.19
C ALA A 62 8.14 -10.96 7.01
N ALA A 63 7.61 -9.76 7.24
CA ALA A 63 7.43 -8.74 6.21
C ALA A 63 8.77 -8.19 5.68
N ALA A 64 9.75 -8.00 6.57
CA ALA A 64 11.09 -7.55 6.20
C ALA A 64 11.79 -8.51 5.21
N ARG A 65 11.48 -9.83 5.28
CA ARG A 65 12.00 -10.81 4.30
C ARG A 65 11.50 -10.59 2.87
N PHE A 66 10.40 -9.84 2.71
CA PHE A 66 9.82 -9.45 1.43
C PHE A 66 10.02 -7.97 1.12
N ASP A 67 10.88 -7.26 1.88
CA ASP A 67 11.05 -5.79 1.79
C ASP A 67 9.71 -5.03 1.93
N ALA A 68 8.77 -5.62 2.67
CA ALA A 68 7.46 -5.06 2.92
C ALA A 68 7.46 -4.29 4.24
N SER A 69 6.77 -3.14 4.26
CA SER A 69 6.53 -2.35 5.46
C SER A 69 5.06 -2.49 5.86
N PRO A 70 4.72 -3.35 6.85
CA PRO A 70 3.35 -3.49 7.30
C PRO A 70 2.79 -2.16 7.80
N ASN A 71 1.58 -1.85 7.38
CA ASN A 71 0.84 -0.69 7.85
C ASN A 71 -0.63 -1.09 8.04
N PHE A 72 -1.31 -0.42 8.96
CA PHE A 72 -2.75 -0.56 9.15
C PHE A 72 -3.47 0.75 8.85
N ILE A 73 -4.46 0.66 7.98
CA ILE A 73 -5.42 1.72 7.68
C ILE A 73 -6.81 1.12 7.76
N ALA A 74 -7.71 1.81 8.45
CA ALA A 74 -9.07 1.32 8.70
C ALA A 74 -9.88 1.27 7.40
N GLY A 75 -10.96 0.47 7.38
CA GLY A 75 -11.65 0.13 6.13
C GLY A 75 -12.17 1.33 5.33
N ALA A 76 -12.64 2.40 5.98
CA ALA A 76 -13.11 3.60 5.30
C ALA A 76 -11.97 4.39 4.63
N ASP A 77 -10.87 4.58 5.33
CA ASP A 77 -9.68 5.27 4.80
C ASP A 77 -9.02 4.43 3.70
N TYR A 78 -9.02 3.11 3.86
CA TYR A 78 -8.49 2.20 2.84
C TYR A 78 -9.36 2.20 1.58
N ALA A 79 -10.69 2.25 1.71
CA ALA A 79 -11.59 2.38 0.57
C ALA A 79 -11.35 3.68 -0.21
N ALA A 80 -11.11 4.79 0.49
CA ALA A 80 -10.75 6.06 -0.15
C ALA A 80 -9.42 5.97 -0.91
N LEU A 81 -8.39 5.34 -0.31
CA LEU A 81 -7.11 5.09 -0.99
C LEU A 81 -7.30 4.26 -2.27
N LEU A 82 -8.07 3.16 -2.19
CA LEU A 82 -8.34 2.32 -3.35
C LEU A 82 -9.06 3.08 -4.48
N GLN A 83 -10.00 3.97 -4.13
CA GLN A 83 -10.68 4.82 -5.11
C GLN A 83 -9.68 5.73 -5.83
N THR A 84 -8.82 6.44 -5.07
CA THR A 84 -7.79 7.31 -5.66
C THR A 84 -6.81 6.53 -6.54
N LEU A 85 -6.35 5.35 -6.10
CA LEU A 85 -5.46 4.51 -6.90
C LEU A 85 -6.17 4.04 -8.18
N SER A 86 -7.43 3.63 -8.09
CA SER A 86 -8.20 3.20 -9.27
C SER A 86 -8.34 4.32 -10.30
N GLU A 87 -8.60 5.56 -9.86
CA GLU A 87 -8.72 6.73 -10.73
C GLU A 87 -7.38 7.03 -11.42
N GLN A 88 -6.29 7.09 -10.67
CA GLN A 88 -4.93 7.32 -11.20
C GLN A 88 -4.56 6.26 -12.25
N TRP A 89 -4.82 4.98 -11.98
CA TRP A 89 -4.51 3.92 -12.92
C TRP A 89 -5.42 3.93 -14.15
N GLN A 90 -6.68 4.36 -14.00
CA GLN A 90 -7.58 4.51 -15.13
C GLN A 90 -7.11 5.61 -16.09
N ASP A 91 -6.63 6.74 -15.57
CA ASP A 91 -6.04 7.81 -16.37
C ASP A 91 -4.82 7.31 -17.16
N VAL A 92 -3.90 6.60 -16.50
CA VAL A 92 -2.72 6.00 -17.15
C VAL A 92 -3.12 5.01 -18.25
N ILE A 93 -4.09 4.13 -17.99
CA ILE A 93 -4.58 3.16 -18.98
C ILE A 93 -5.15 3.87 -20.21
N THR A 94 -5.92 4.94 -20.01
CA THR A 94 -6.52 5.72 -21.09
C THR A 94 -5.47 6.50 -21.89
N GLU A 95 -4.56 7.21 -21.22
CA GLU A 95 -3.52 8.01 -21.87
C GLU A 95 -2.59 7.13 -22.73
N LEU A 96 -2.16 6.01 -22.16
CA LEU A 96 -1.23 5.08 -22.81
C LEU A 96 -1.93 4.10 -23.76
N LYS A 97 -3.26 4.16 -23.90
CA LYS A 97 -4.09 3.29 -24.76
C LYS A 97 -3.80 1.81 -24.52
N LEU A 98 -3.70 1.42 -23.25
CA LEU A 98 -3.37 0.06 -22.83
C LEU A 98 -4.57 -0.90 -22.87
N LYS A 99 -5.74 -0.41 -23.27
CA LYS A 99 -6.97 -1.16 -23.47
C LYS A 99 -7.73 -0.56 -24.66
N ASP A 100 -8.33 -1.43 -25.48
CA ASP A 100 -9.09 -1.07 -26.69
C ASP A 100 -10.29 -0.15 -26.41
#